data_AF-A0A529U0X6-F1
#
_entry.id   AF-A0A529U0X6-F1
#
_cell.length_a   1.000
_cell.length_b   1.000
_cell.length_c   1.000
_cell.angle_alpha   90.00
_cell.angle_beta   90.00
_cell.angle_gamma   90.00
#
_symmetry.space_group_name_H-M   'P 1'
#
loop_
_entity.id
_entity.type
_entity.pdbx_description
1 polymer ?
#
loop_
_entity_poly.entity_id
_entity_poly.type
_entity_poly.pdbx_seq_one_letter_code
_entity_poly.pdbx_strand_id
1 'polypeptide(L)'
;MLSELSKNSDHELRLSQVERFALRQNGQIQYAGQSPAVIEALVAPFVRQPASVDLQDRFLAVVVKAFGDPRLQPGNWYNLPHKDMILGWLTRQSLRQFLDVVDAITVDRDAKRMWRYRRAFWEGVYEFCRRNNVGVQAWVAFGPEGARKARQVFKEATFAKLEQERKQVLPDHAVLLFRIGDCMIADWNHNGKCNIWSDANERSAPKLFKKSMRYGSDEVRIDGTGNIETRELFSISHNVADTYHWQSKVAERLFRLTGLRIPQVAYKLR
;
A
#
# COMPACT_ATOMS: atom_id res chain seq x y z
N MET A 1 20.71 -18.64 4.04
CA MET A 1 19.71 -19.49 4.72
C MET A 1 19.97 -19.60 6.22
N LEU A 2 21.06 -20.24 6.70
CA LEU A 2 21.35 -20.34 8.15
C LEU A 2 21.49 -18.98 8.85
N SER A 3 22.13 -17.99 8.20
CA SER A 3 22.24 -16.63 8.74
C SER A 3 20.90 -15.90 8.82
N GLU A 4 19.97 -16.11 7.88
CA GLU A 4 18.64 -15.49 7.90
C GLU A 4 17.74 -16.14 8.95
N LEU A 5 17.84 -17.47 9.13
CA LEU A 5 17.12 -18.21 10.16
C LEU A 5 17.53 -17.74 11.57
N SER A 6 18.83 -17.54 11.81
CA SER A 6 19.33 -16.99 13.08
C SER A 6 18.86 -15.55 13.31
N LYS A 7 18.89 -14.68 12.28
CA LYS A 7 18.39 -13.30 12.39
C LYS A 7 16.90 -13.25 12.73
N ASN A 8 16.08 -14.10 12.10
CA ASN A 8 14.65 -14.18 12.39
C ASN A 8 14.40 -14.67 13.82
N SER A 9 15.17 -15.63 14.31
CA SER A 9 15.09 -16.13 15.69
C SER A 9 15.29 -15.01 16.73
N ASP A 10 16.26 -14.11 16.52
CA ASP A 10 16.52 -12.99 17.43
C ASP A 10 15.37 -11.98 17.46
N HIS A 11 14.80 -11.68 16.30
CA HIS A 11 13.63 -10.81 16.18
C HIS A 11 12.41 -11.43 16.85
N GLU A 12 12.16 -12.73 16.62
CA GLU A 12 11.03 -13.43 17.26
C GLU A 12 11.13 -13.43 18.78
N LEU A 13 12.32 -13.70 19.33
CA LEU A 13 12.56 -13.63 20.77
C LEU A 13 12.24 -12.23 21.31
N ARG A 14 12.68 -11.18 20.60
CA ARG A 14 12.43 -9.79 20.99
C ARG A 14 10.94 -9.44 20.95
N LEU A 15 10.23 -9.87 19.92
CA LEU A 15 8.79 -9.67 19.81
C LEU A 15 8.08 -10.29 21.01
N SER A 16 8.38 -11.55 21.33
CA SER A 16 7.80 -12.25 22.47
C SER A 16 8.12 -11.59 23.81
N GLN A 17 9.33 -11.04 23.98
CA GLN A 17 9.68 -10.28 25.18
C GLN A 17 8.86 -9.00 25.32
N VAL A 18 8.71 -8.23 24.24
CA VAL A 18 7.89 -7.00 24.26
C VAL A 18 6.43 -7.34 24.57
N GLU A 19 5.86 -8.34 23.90
CA GLU A 19 4.48 -8.78 24.15
C GLU A 19 4.26 -9.22 25.60
N ARG A 20 5.25 -9.89 26.21
CA ARG A 20 5.15 -10.39 27.59
C ARG A 20 5.32 -9.30 28.65
N PHE A 21 6.25 -8.36 28.44
CA PHE A 21 6.72 -7.46 29.51
C PHE A 21 6.30 -6.00 29.34
N ALA A 22 5.94 -5.57 28.13
CA ALA A 22 5.60 -4.17 27.85
C ALA A 22 4.12 -3.97 27.47
N LEU A 23 3.40 -5.04 27.12
CA LEU A 23 2.00 -4.99 26.70
C LEU A 23 1.10 -5.68 27.73
N ARG A 24 -0.13 -5.16 27.85
CA ARG A 24 -1.23 -5.79 28.59
C ARG A 24 -1.82 -6.92 27.75
N GLN A 25 -2.66 -7.76 28.37
CA GLN A 25 -3.35 -8.86 27.67
C GLN A 25 -4.19 -8.40 26.46
N ASN A 26 -4.71 -7.16 26.48
CA ASN A 26 -5.45 -6.59 25.35
C ASN A 26 -4.55 -6.02 24.23
N GLY A 27 -3.22 -6.15 24.35
CA GLY A 27 -2.23 -5.64 23.40
C GLY A 27 -1.94 -4.14 23.49
N GLN A 28 -2.52 -3.43 24.46
CA GLN A 28 -2.19 -2.04 24.75
C GLN A 28 -0.92 -1.94 25.60
N ILE A 29 -0.22 -0.81 25.52
CA ILE A 29 0.99 -0.59 26.31
C ILE A 29 0.65 -0.60 27.80
N GLN A 30 1.51 -1.23 28.61
CA GLN A 30 1.31 -1.32 30.05
C GLN A 30 1.41 0.04 30.74
N TYR A 31 2.44 0.83 30.40
CA TYR A 31 2.72 2.16 30.94
C TYR A 31 2.99 3.17 29.83
N ALA A 32 2.23 4.27 29.79
CA ALA A 32 2.31 5.26 28.71
C ALA A 32 3.71 5.86 28.52
N GLY A 33 4.47 6.07 29.61
CA GLY A 33 5.84 6.60 29.57
C GLY A 33 6.86 5.71 28.86
N GLN A 34 6.53 4.44 28.61
CA GLN A 34 7.41 3.49 27.93
C GLN A 34 7.24 3.47 26.41
N SER A 35 6.27 4.24 25.88
CA SER A 35 5.92 4.25 24.45
C SER A 35 7.13 4.39 23.51
N PRO A 36 8.06 5.35 23.73
CA PRO A 36 9.24 5.47 22.87
C PRO A 36 10.17 4.25 22.96
N ALA A 37 10.42 3.73 24.16
CA ALA A 37 11.30 2.59 24.38
C ALA A 37 10.75 1.29 23.76
N VAL A 38 9.42 1.11 23.77
CA VAL A 38 8.76 -0.04 23.14
C VAL A 38 8.88 0.03 21.63
N ILE A 39 8.65 1.19 21.00
CA ILE A 39 8.85 1.34 19.55
C ILE A 39 10.32 1.15 19.17
N GLU A 40 11.25 1.72 19.94
CA GLU A 40 12.69 1.53 19.75
C GLU A 40 13.04 0.04 19.75
N ALA A 41 12.58 -0.71 20.76
CA ALA A 41 12.82 -2.15 20.86
C ALA A 41 12.22 -2.93 19.69
N LEU A 42 11.01 -2.57 19.23
CA LEU A 42 10.34 -3.28 18.13
C LEU A 42 10.97 -2.98 16.76
N VAL A 43 11.42 -1.75 16.50
CA VAL A 43 11.70 -1.31 15.13
C VAL A 43 13.19 -1.09 14.85
N ALA A 44 13.95 -0.55 15.81
CA ALA A 44 15.38 -0.26 15.62
C ALA A 44 16.22 -1.46 15.14
N PRO A 45 15.97 -2.72 15.57
CA PRO A 45 16.73 -3.87 15.10
C PRO A 45 16.69 -4.07 13.57
N PHE A 46 15.59 -3.69 12.91
CA PHE A 46 15.43 -3.85 11.46
C PHE A 46 16.27 -2.86 10.65
N VAL A 47 16.76 -1.78 11.26
CA VAL A 47 17.71 -0.84 10.64
C VAL A 47 19.02 -1.54 10.29
N ARG A 48 19.50 -2.41 11.19
CA ARG A 48 20.80 -3.08 11.05
C ARG A 48 20.67 -4.49 10.49
N GLN A 49 19.55 -5.15 10.75
CA GLN A 49 19.32 -6.55 10.46
C GLN A 49 17.97 -6.70 9.75
N PRO A 50 17.91 -6.51 8.42
CA PRO A 50 16.69 -6.67 7.66
C PRO A 50 16.14 -8.10 7.84
N ALA A 51 14.83 -8.22 7.97
CA ALA A 51 14.13 -9.48 8.14
C ALA A 51 13.12 -9.72 7.00
N SER A 52 12.54 -10.93 6.98
CA SER A 52 11.47 -11.27 6.04
C SER A 52 10.26 -10.34 6.19
N VAL A 53 9.48 -10.22 5.11
CA VAL A 53 8.27 -9.39 5.09
C VAL A 53 7.24 -9.91 6.09
N ASP A 54 7.09 -11.24 6.20
CA ASP A 54 6.14 -11.85 7.14
C ASP A 54 6.48 -11.51 8.59
N LEU A 55 7.77 -11.42 8.93
CA LEU A 55 8.19 -11.01 10.27
C LEU A 55 7.94 -9.52 10.50
N GLN A 56 8.20 -8.66 9.50
CA GLN A 56 7.83 -7.24 9.57
C GLN A 56 6.32 -7.06 9.79
N ASP A 57 5.48 -7.85 9.11
CA ASP A 57 4.02 -7.81 9.28
C ASP A 57 3.58 -8.19 10.69
N ARG A 58 4.23 -9.18 11.32
CA ARG A 58 3.97 -9.56 12.72
C ARG A 58 4.29 -8.43 13.69
N PHE A 59 5.45 -7.80 13.54
CA PHE A 59 5.82 -6.63 14.33
C PHE A 59 4.86 -5.47 14.08
N LEU A 60 4.52 -5.22 12.83
CA LEU A 60 3.60 -4.16 12.46
C LEU A 60 2.20 -4.36 13.06
N ALA A 61 1.71 -5.60 13.13
CA ALA A 61 0.45 -5.92 13.79
C ALA A 61 0.48 -5.55 15.28
N VAL A 62 1.57 -5.88 15.99
CA VAL A 62 1.75 -5.51 17.40
C VAL A 62 1.82 -3.99 17.57
N VAL A 63 2.59 -3.32 16.72
CA VAL A 63 2.74 -1.86 16.72
C VAL A 63 1.40 -1.16 16.48
N VAL A 64 0.66 -1.53 15.43
CA VAL A 64 -0.63 -0.90 15.10
C VAL A 64 -1.65 -1.17 16.20
N LYS A 65 -1.66 -2.36 16.79
CA LYS A 65 -2.55 -2.69 17.90
C LYS A 65 -2.26 -1.86 19.15
N ALA A 66 -1.00 -1.65 19.49
CA ALA A 66 -0.59 -0.95 20.70
C ALA A 66 -0.62 0.58 20.58
N PHE A 67 -0.36 1.14 19.40
CA PHE A 67 -0.17 2.59 19.20
C PHE A 67 -1.15 3.23 18.21
N GLY A 68 -1.91 2.42 17.47
CA GLY A 68 -2.75 2.85 16.35
C GLY A 68 -1.96 3.08 15.06
N ASP A 69 -2.64 3.12 13.92
CA ASP A 69 -2.01 3.39 12.62
C ASP A 69 -1.57 4.87 12.51
N PRO A 70 -0.27 5.18 12.32
CA PRO A 70 0.24 6.54 12.21
C PRO A 70 -0.35 7.35 11.06
N ARG A 71 -0.90 6.68 10.04
CA ARG A 71 -1.55 7.32 8.88
C ARG A 71 -2.92 7.89 9.25
N LEU A 72 -3.62 7.25 10.19
CA LEU A 72 -4.97 7.63 10.63
C LEU A 72 -4.97 8.43 11.94
N GLN A 73 -4.00 8.16 12.81
CA GLN A 73 -3.88 8.75 14.14
C GLN A 73 -2.51 9.40 14.35
N PRO A 74 -2.10 10.37 13.51
CA PRO A 74 -0.74 10.93 13.54
C PRO A 74 -0.37 11.58 14.88
N GLY A 75 -1.36 12.02 15.67
CA GLY A 75 -1.16 12.60 17.00
C GLY A 75 -0.56 11.63 18.01
N ASN A 76 -0.88 10.33 17.94
CA ASN A 76 -0.31 9.31 18.82
C ASN A 76 1.20 9.12 18.58
N TRP A 77 1.71 9.64 17.46
CA TRP A 77 3.03 9.35 16.93
C TRP A 77 3.98 10.57 16.95
N TYR A 78 3.59 11.67 17.62
CA TYR A 78 4.35 12.93 17.57
C TYR A 78 5.79 12.79 18.11
N ASN A 79 6.00 12.05 19.19
CA ASN A 79 7.31 11.86 19.85
C ASN A 79 7.81 10.41 19.78
N LEU A 80 7.31 9.60 18.84
CA LEU A 80 7.72 8.20 18.72
C LEU A 80 8.81 8.04 17.66
N PRO A 81 9.86 7.24 17.93
CA PRO A 81 10.94 7.01 16.98
C PRO A 81 10.49 6.12 15.81
N HIS A 82 11.31 6.03 14.76
CA HIS A 82 11.14 5.11 13.61
C HIS A 82 9.82 5.20 12.83
N LYS A 83 9.07 6.30 12.97
CA LYS A 83 7.78 6.51 12.28
C LYS A 83 7.88 6.29 10.76
N ASP A 84 8.94 6.77 10.11
CA ASP A 84 9.12 6.63 8.66
C ASP A 84 9.33 5.17 8.22
N MET A 85 10.01 4.35 9.03
CA MET A 85 10.17 2.92 8.75
C MET A 85 8.81 2.20 8.80
N ILE A 86 8.00 2.53 9.80
CA ILE A 86 6.66 1.98 9.99
C ILE A 86 5.73 2.42 8.86
N LEU A 87 5.78 3.70 8.46
CA LEU A 87 5.06 4.19 7.27
C LEU A 87 5.49 3.46 5.99
N GLY A 88 6.78 3.13 5.86
CA GLY A 88 7.30 2.30 4.78
C GLY A 88 6.73 0.88 4.78
N TRP A 89 6.68 0.22 5.94
CA TRP A 89 6.09 -1.11 6.10
C TRP A 89 4.59 -1.10 5.81
N LEU A 90 3.86 -0.11 6.34
CA LEU A 90 2.43 0.08 6.08
C LEU A 90 2.14 0.33 4.60
N THR A 91 2.97 1.12 3.93
CA THR A 91 2.87 1.35 2.47
C THR A 91 3.06 0.05 1.71
N ARG A 92 4.09 -0.74 2.05
CA ARG A 92 4.32 -2.05 1.43
C ARG A 92 3.16 -3.01 1.68
N GLN A 93 2.65 -3.04 2.91
CA GLN A 93 1.53 -3.88 3.30
C GLN A 93 0.26 -3.49 2.54
N SER A 94 -0.06 -2.20 2.38
CA SER A 94 -1.22 -1.77 1.61
C SER A 94 -1.12 -2.07 0.11
N LEU A 95 0.07 -1.97 -0.47
CA LEU A 95 0.30 -2.43 -1.84
C LEU A 95 0.04 -3.94 -1.97
N ARG A 96 0.58 -4.75 -1.05
CA ARG A 96 0.35 -6.20 -1.01
C ARG A 96 -1.12 -6.56 -0.76
N GLN A 97 -1.80 -5.85 0.14
CA GLN A 97 -3.23 -6.03 0.37
C GLN A 97 -4.01 -5.94 -0.94
N PHE A 98 -3.80 -4.86 -1.71
CA PHE A 98 -4.44 -4.72 -3.02
C PHE A 98 -4.10 -5.88 -3.95
N LEU A 99 -2.80 -6.17 -4.13
CA LEU A 99 -2.33 -7.14 -5.10
C LEU A 99 -2.78 -8.58 -4.77
N ASP A 100 -2.62 -9.00 -3.52
CA ASP A 100 -2.88 -10.35 -3.04
C ASP A 100 -4.37 -10.64 -2.89
N VAL A 101 -5.16 -9.65 -2.45
CA VAL A 101 -6.62 -9.81 -2.36
C VAL A 101 -7.23 -9.92 -3.74
N VAL A 102 -6.85 -9.05 -4.68
CA VAL A 102 -7.38 -9.10 -6.05
C VAL A 102 -6.93 -10.39 -6.74
N ASP A 103 -5.68 -10.82 -6.57
CA ASP A 103 -5.20 -12.09 -7.14
C ASP A 103 -6.00 -13.29 -6.61
N ALA A 104 -6.37 -13.27 -5.33
CA ALA A 104 -7.12 -14.35 -4.71
C ALA A 104 -8.61 -14.42 -5.12
N ILE A 105 -9.22 -13.28 -5.48
CA ILE A 105 -10.63 -13.22 -5.92
C ILE A 105 -10.79 -13.25 -7.44
N THR A 106 -9.73 -12.96 -8.20
CA THR A 106 -9.75 -13.07 -9.67
C THR A 106 -9.78 -14.55 -10.03
N VAL A 107 -10.89 -15.04 -10.58
CA VAL A 107 -11.05 -16.46 -10.97
C VAL A 107 -10.78 -16.70 -12.46
N ASP A 108 -11.13 -15.73 -13.31
CA ASP A 108 -11.00 -15.82 -14.76
C ASP A 108 -9.53 -15.90 -15.21
N ARG A 109 -9.23 -16.76 -16.19
CA ARG A 109 -7.85 -17.03 -16.62
C ARG A 109 -7.22 -15.85 -17.34
N ASP A 110 -7.98 -15.17 -18.19
CA ASP A 110 -7.47 -14.03 -18.95
C ASP A 110 -7.25 -12.83 -18.03
N ALA A 111 -8.17 -12.60 -17.10
CA ALA A 111 -8.02 -11.63 -16.02
C ALA A 111 -6.78 -11.92 -15.16
N LYS A 112 -6.55 -13.19 -14.77
CA LYS A 112 -5.31 -13.59 -14.07
C LYS A 112 -4.05 -13.30 -14.88
N ARG A 113 -4.05 -13.62 -16.18
CA ARG A 113 -2.91 -13.35 -17.07
C ARG A 113 -2.59 -11.85 -17.10
N MET A 114 -3.60 -11.01 -17.27
CA MET A 114 -3.44 -9.54 -17.24
C MET A 114 -3.00 -9.04 -15.87
N TRP A 115 -3.53 -9.62 -14.79
CA TRP A 115 -3.22 -9.22 -13.42
C TRP A 115 -1.74 -9.40 -13.07
N ARG A 116 -1.10 -10.46 -13.56
CA ARG A 116 0.35 -10.70 -13.36
C ARG A 116 1.20 -9.50 -13.80
N TYR A 117 0.87 -8.91 -14.94
CA TYR A 117 1.58 -7.73 -15.45
C TYR A 117 1.34 -6.50 -14.57
N ARG A 118 0.11 -6.34 -14.04
CA ARG A 118 -0.23 -5.22 -13.16
C ARG A 118 0.47 -5.34 -11.80
N ARG A 119 0.55 -6.55 -11.26
CA ARG A 119 1.36 -6.87 -10.07
C ARG A 119 2.83 -6.50 -10.28
N ALA A 120 3.46 -7.03 -11.33
CA ALA A 120 4.86 -6.74 -11.63
C ALA A 120 5.10 -5.24 -11.85
N PHE A 121 4.13 -4.53 -12.44
CA PHE A 121 4.18 -3.09 -12.59
C PHE A 121 4.25 -2.35 -11.26
N TRP A 122 3.23 -2.50 -10.40
CA TRP A 122 3.19 -1.73 -9.17
C TRP A 122 4.26 -2.13 -8.15
N GLU A 123 4.60 -3.42 -8.06
CA GLU A 123 5.74 -3.88 -7.23
C GLU A 123 7.06 -3.30 -7.74
N GLY A 124 7.27 -3.30 -9.06
CA GLY A 124 8.45 -2.75 -9.71
C GLY A 124 8.58 -1.24 -9.52
N VAL A 125 7.49 -0.50 -9.71
CA VAL A 125 7.42 0.95 -9.47
C VAL A 125 7.71 1.27 -8.01
N TYR A 126 7.08 0.56 -7.07
CA TYR A 126 7.29 0.74 -5.64
C TYR A 126 8.76 0.54 -5.25
N GLU A 127 9.37 -0.58 -5.65
CA GLU A 127 10.78 -0.85 -5.32
C GLU A 127 11.74 0.13 -5.99
N PHE A 128 11.45 0.54 -7.23
CA PHE A 128 12.26 1.53 -7.93
C PHE A 128 12.21 2.88 -7.21
N CYS A 129 11.01 3.41 -6.92
CA CYS A 129 10.84 4.68 -6.23
C CYS A 129 11.49 4.66 -4.84
N ARG A 130 11.29 3.57 -4.07
CA ARG A 130 11.88 3.40 -2.74
C ARG A 130 13.41 3.44 -2.77
N ARG A 131 14.04 2.78 -3.76
CA ARG A 131 15.51 2.77 -3.92
C ARG A 131 16.09 4.10 -4.38
N ASN A 132 15.29 4.93 -5.04
CA ASN A 132 15.69 6.25 -5.52
C ASN A 132 15.17 7.38 -4.61
N ASN A 133 14.82 7.07 -3.34
CA ASN A 133 14.38 8.04 -2.34
C ASN A 133 13.18 8.90 -2.76
N VAL A 134 12.31 8.39 -3.63
CA VAL A 134 11.04 9.05 -3.95
C VAL A 134 10.01 8.69 -2.89
N GLY A 135 9.35 9.72 -2.35
CA GLY A 135 8.26 9.53 -1.39
C GLY A 135 7.15 8.67 -2.00
N VAL A 136 6.81 7.57 -1.33
CA VAL A 136 5.75 6.65 -1.75
C VAL A 136 4.80 6.38 -0.59
N GLN A 137 3.51 6.43 -0.85
CA GLN A 137 2.48 6.13 0.13
C GLN A 137 1.34 5.37 -0.53
N ALA A 138 0.95 4.24 0.03
CA ALA A 138 -0.12 3.41 -0.49
C ALA A 138 -1.25 3.24 0.51
N TRP A 139 -2.47 3.18 -0.02
CA TRP A 139 -3.69 2.85 0.67
C TRP A 139 -4.57 2.03 -0.27
N VAL A 140 -5.57 1.34 0.27
CA VAL A 140 -6.49 0.54 -0.52
C VAL A 140 -7.92 0.73 -0.05
N ALA A 141 -8.84 0.84 -1.00
CA ALA A 141 -10.28 0.84 -0.76
C ALA A 141 -10.89 -0.41 -1.38
N PHE A 142 -11.60 -1.21 -0.58
CA PHE A 142 -12.22 -2.46 -1.03
C PHE A 142 -13.74 -2.39 -1.04
N GLY A 143 -14.34 -3.03 -2.04
CA GLY A 143 -15.72 -3.48 -2.00
C GLY A 143 -15.94 -4.58 -0.94
N PRO A 144 -17.19 -4.97 -0.67
CA PRO A 144 -17.54 -5.92 0.40
C PRO A 144 -16.76 -7.25 0.41
N GLU A 145 -16.57 -7.90 -0.74
CA GLU A 145 -15.89 -9.19 -0.81
C GLU A 145 -14.38 -9.03 -0.60
N GLY A 146 -13.78 -8.07 -1.30
CA GLY A 146 -12.36 -7.72 -1.12
C GLY A 146 -12.04 -7.39 0.34
N ALA A 147 -12.91 -6.62 1.01
CA ALA A 147 -12.77 -6.29 2.42
C ALA A 147 -12.82 -7.54 3.33
N ARG A 148 -13.73 -8.48 3.05
CA ARG A 148 -13.81 -9.74 3.79
C ARG A 148 -12.54 -10.55 3.61
N LYS A 149 -12.04 -10.68 2.37
CA LYS A 149 -10.82 -11.42 2.07
C LYS A 149 -9.58 -10.76 2.67
N ALA A 150 -9.49 -9.43 2.63
CA ALA A 150 -8.41 -8.66 3.23
C ALA A 150 -8.30 -8.92 4.74
N ARG A 151 -9.42 -8.94 5.48
CA ARG A 151 -9.41 -9.27 6.93
C ARG A 151 -8.95 -10.69 7.22
N GLN A 152 -9.22 -11.64 6.32
CA GLN A 152 -8.77 -13.03 6.48
C GLN A 152 -7.25 -13.15 6.31
N VAL A 153 -6.69 -12.43 5.33
CA VAL A 153 -5.26 -12.54 4.98
C VAL A 153 -4.40 -11.61 5.85
N PHE A 154 -4.87 -10.40 6.13
CA PHE A 154 -4.08 -9.33 6.75
C PHE A 154 -4.60 -8.86 8.13
N LYS A 155 -5.43 -9.65 8.83
CA LYS A 155 -5.94 -9.44 10.21
C LYS A 155 -6.00 -7.98 10.72
N GLU A 156 -4.94 -7.49 11.35
CA GLU A 156 -4.85 -6.16 12.01
C GLU A 156 -4.60 -4.99 11.04
N ALA A 157 -4.36 -5.28 9.77
CA ALA A 157 -4.05 -4.27 8.77
C ALA A 157 -5.30 -3.44 8.40
N THR A 158 -5.11 -2.13 8.37
CA THR A 158 -6.14 -1.15 8.04
C THR A 158 -6.27 -0.96 6.54
N PHE A 159 -7.50 -0.68 6.10
CA PHE A 159 -7.85 -0.33 4.73
C PHE A 159 -9.19 0.40 4.72
N ALA A 160 -9.53 1.10 3.63
CA ALA A 160 -10.81 1.77 3.49
C ALA A 160 -11.88 0.91 2.83
N LYS A 161 -13.14 1.32 3.01
CA LYS A 161 -14.28 0.82 2.25
C LYS A 161 -14.48 1.65 0.98
N LEU A 162 -14.73 0.98 -0.13
CA LEU A 162 -15.21 1.59 -1.37
C LEU A 162 -16.73 1.67 -1.34
N GLU A 163 -17.28 2.85 -1.59
CA GLU A 163 -18.72 3.11 -1.53
C GLU A 163 -19.25 3.49 -2.92
N GLN A 164 -20.46 3.01 -3.20
CA GLN A 164 -21.14 3.32 -4.44
C GLN A 164 -21.67 4.75 -4.40
N GLU A 165 -21.36 5.51 -5.46
CA GLU A 165 -22.01 6.78 -5.79
C GLU A 165 -22.74 6.62 -7.13
N ARG A 166 -22.32 7.34 -8.19
CA ARG A 166 -22.93 7.18 -9.52
C ARG A 166 -22.45 5.91 -10.22
N LYS A 167 -21.19 5.50 -10.03
CA LYS A 167 -20.69 4.23 -10.55
C LYS A 167 -21.07 3.09 -9.62
N GLN A 168 -21.61 2.02 -10.18
CA GLN A 168 -21.79 0.79 -9.44
C GLN A 168 -20.44 0.26 -8.93
N VAL A 169 -20.41 -0.12 -7.64
CA VAL A 169 -19.29 -0.81 -7.02
C VAL A 169 -19.66 -2.28 -6.88
N LEU A 170 -18.94 -3.16 -7.57
CA LEU A 170 -19.13 -4.60 -7.44
C LEU A 170 -18.45 -5.13 -6.17
N PRO A 171 -18.88 -6.29 -5.63
CA PRO A 171 -18.32 -6.85 -4.40
C PRO A 171 -16.80 -7.07 -4.42
N ASP A 172 -16.27 -7.46 -5.57
CA ASP A 172 -14.87 -7.76 -5.86
C ASP A 172 -14.04 -6.54 -6.26
N HIS A 173 -14.65 -5.35 -6.37
CA HIS A 173 -13.91 -4.13 -6.68
C HIS A 173 -12.90 -3.77 -5.59
N ALA A 174 -11.75 -3.25 -6.02
CA ALA A 174 -10.68 -2.74 -5.21
C ALA A 174 -10.01 -1.58 -5.94
N VAL A 175 -9.59 -0.56 -5.19
CA VAL A 175 -8.84 0.58 -5.72
C VAL A 175 -7.57 0.75 -4.91
N LEU A 176 -6.44 0.67 -5.60
CA LEU A 176 -5.15 1.08 -5.06
C LEU A 176 -5.07 2.61 -5.15
N LEU A 177 -4.92 3.26 -4.00
CA LEU A 177 -4.59 4.68 -3.92
C LEU A 177 -3.09 4.79 -3.64
N PHE A 178 -2.34 5.31 -4.60
CA PHE A 178 -0.88 5.31 -4.56
C PHE A 178 -0.32 6.70 -4.87
N ARG A 179 0.34 7.32 -3.88
CA ARG A 179 1.01 8.60 -4.05
C ARG A 179 2.49 8.36 -4.32
N ILE A 180 3.02 8.99 -5.37
CA ILE A 180 4.43 8.95 -5.74
C ILE A 180 4.90 10.38 -5.93
N GLY A 181 5.76 10.87 -5.03
CA GLY A 181 6.07 12.31 -4.96
C GLY A 181 4.78 13.10 -4.74
N ASP A 182 4.48 14.02 -5.65
CA ASP A 182 3.27 14.84 -5.59
C ASP A 182 2.11 14.31 -6.42
N CYS A 183 2.27 13.24 -7.22
CA CYS A 183 1.15 12.71 -7.99
C CYS A 183 0.29 11.75 -7.17
N MET A 184 -1.02 11.77 -7.42
CA MET A 184 -1.97 10.84 -6.82
C MET A 184 -2.46 9.86 -7.88
N ILE A 185 -2.45 8.57 -7.57
CA ILE A 185 -2.88 7.50 -8.48
C ILE A 185 -4.06 6.76 -7.85
N ALA A 186 -5.12 6.52 -8.62
CA ALA A 186 -6.20 5.59 -8.28
C ALA A 186 -6.29 4.51 -9.36
N ASP A 187 -5.78 3.32 -9.04
CA ASP A 187 -5.79 2.17 -9.93
C ASP A 187 -6.90 1.18 -9.52
N TRP A 188 -7.90 1.05 -10.38
CA TRP A 188 -9.03 0.16 -10.17
C TRP A 188 -8.72 -1.23 -10.70
N ASN A 189 -9.03 -2.27 -9.92
CA ASN A 189 -9.02 -3.64 -10.44
C ASN A 189 -10.10 -3.88 -11.53
N HIS A 190 -10.10 -5.08 -12.12
CA HIS A 190 -10.90 -5.42 -13.31
C HIS A 190 -10.60 -4.50 -14.51
N ASN A 191 -11.63 -4.23 -15.31
CA ASN A 191 -11.61 -3.34 -16.48
C ASN A 191 -11.63 -1.85 -16.09
N GLY A 192 -11.31 -1.53 -14.82
CA GLY A 192 -11.10 -0.18 -14.36
C GLY A 192 -9.85 0.45 -14.97
N LYS A 193 -9.83 1.79 -14.99
CA LYS A 193 -8.71 2.58 -15.49
C LYS A 193 -7.69 2.84 -14.36
N CYS A 194 -6.45 3.06 -14.77
CA CYS A 194 -5.45 3.71 -13.94
C CYS A 194 -5.61 5.22 -14.11
N ASN A 195 -6.00 5.91 -13.03
CA ASN A 195 -6.22 7.35 -12.99
C ASN A 195 -5.05 8.02 -12.25
N ILE A 196 -4.55 9.13 -12.77
CA ILE A 196 -3.43 9.87 -12.21
C ILE A 196 -3.76 11.36 -12.24
N TRP A 197 -3.73 11.97 -11.06
CA TRP A 197 -3.70 13.42 -10.86
C TRP A 197 -2.25 13.84 -10.68
N SER A 198 -1.84 14.91 -11.34
CA SER A 198 -0.43 15.35 -11.32
C SER A 198 -0.03 15.93 -9.99
N ASP A 199 -0.98 16.56 -9.30
CA ASP A 199 -0.83 17.07 -7.95
C ASP A 199 -1.92 16.48 -7.04
N ALA A 200 -1.50 15.83 -5.96
CA ALA A 200 -2.35 15.22 -4.94
C ALA A 200 -3.19 16.25 -4.15
N ASN A 201 -2.88 17.54 -4.28
CA ASN A 201 -3.65 18.64 -3.72
C ASN A 201 -4.71 19.19 -4.69
N GLU A 202 -4.76 18.71 -5.94
CA GLU A 202 -5.85 19.05 -6.85
C GLU A 202 -7.21 18.76 -6.21
N ARG A 203 -8.18 19.65 -6.43
CA ARG A 203 -9.50 19.54 -5.80
C ARG A 203 -10.20 18.21 -6.14
N SER A 204 -9.97 17.68 -7.34
CA SER A 204 -10.56 16.42 -7.81
C SER A 204 -9.74 15.19 -7.41
N ALA A 205 -8.54 15.35 -6.84
CA ALA A 205 -7.71 14.23 -6.42
C ALA A 205 -8.23 13.63 -5.10
N PRO A 206 -8.31 12.29 -4.97
CA PRO A 206 -8.67 11.65 -3.72
C PRO A 206 -7.59 11.90 -2.66
N LYS A 207 -7.99 12.22 -1.43
CA LYS A 207 -7.05 12.40 -0.32
C LYS A 207 -6.70 11.07 0.32
N LEU A 208 -5.44 10.77 0.54
CA LEU A 208 -5.04 9.58 1.29
C LEU A 208 -5.47 9.66 2.77
N PHE A 209 -5.68 8.47 3.36
CA PHE A 209 -5.86 8.27 4.81
C PHE A 209 -7.02 9.05 5.43
N LYS A 210 -8.14 9.19 4.70
CA LYS A 210 -9.35 9.84 5.22
C LYS A 210 -9.79 9.20 6.54
N LYS A 211 -10.05 10.02 7.56
CA LYS A 211 -10.56 9.57 8.87
C LYS A 211 -11.86 8.76 8.77
N SER A 212 -12.69 9.04 7.76
CA SER A 212 -13.92 8.27 7.50
C SER A 212 -13.66 6.84 7.05
N MET A 213 -12.44 6.53 6.59
CA MET A 213 -12.02 5.26 5.98
C MET A 213 -12.96 4.83 4.84
N ARG A 214 -13.49 5.81 4.10
CA ARG A 214 -14.46 5.62 3.01
C ARG A 214 -14.07 6.47 1.81
N TYR A 215 -14.14 5.86 0.64
CA TYR A 215 -13.93 6.49 -0.65
C TYR A 215 -15.14 6.25 -1.54
N GLY A 216 -15.65 7.34 -2.13
CA GLY A 216 -16.72 7.26 -3.11
C GLY A 216 -16.21 6.76 -4.46
N SER A 217 -17.05 6.07 -5.23
CA SER A 217 -16.69 5.56 -6.55
C SER A 217 -16.34 6.68 -7.54
N ASP A 218 -16.94 7.86 -7.39
CA ASP A 218 -16.68 9.01 -8.25
C ASP A 218 -15.45 9.79 -7.79
N GLU A 219 -15.14 9.78 -6.48
CA GLU A 219 -13.95 10.39 -5.89
C GLU A 219 -12.63 9.78 -6.40
N VAL A 220 -12.61 8.46 -6.62
CA VAL A 220 -11.38 7.73 -6.97
C VAL A 220 -11.28 7.41 -8.46
N ARG A 221 -11.95 8.20 -9.32
CA ARG A 221 -11.88 8.07 -10.78
C ARG A 221 -11.79 9.44 -11.44
N ILE A 222 -11.33 9.46 -12.69
CA ILE A 222 -11.44 10.62 -13.56
C ILE A 222 -12.60 10.36 -14.53
N ASP A 223 -13.61 11.23 -14.48
CA ASP A 223 -14.77 11.15 -15.37
C ASP A 223 -14.37 11.48 -16.82
N GLY A 224 -14.81 10.65 -17.77
CA GLY A 224 -14.65 10.89 -19.20
C GLY A 224 -14.63 9.62 -20.04
N THR A 225 -14.92 9.78 -21.33
CA THR A 225 -14.91 8.70 -22.32
C THR A 225 -13.48 8.45 -22.84
N GLY A 226 -13.12 7.18 -23.04
CA GLY A 226 -11.79 6.82 -23.56
C GLY A 226 -10.63 7.16 -22.63
N ASN A 227 -9.41 7.17 -23.17
CA ASN A 227 -8.23 7.58 -22.41
C ASN A 227 -8.16 9.10 -22.34
N ILE A 228 -7.66 9.63 -21.22
CA ILE A 228 -7.49 11.06 -20.98
C ILE A 228 -6.01 11.32 -20.76
N GLU A 229 -5.46 12.33 -21.41
CA GLU A 229 -4.09 12.81 -21.16
C GLU A 229 -4.09 14.33 -21.31
N THR A 230 -4.11 15.02 -20.17
CA THR A 230 -3.90 16.47 -20.08
C THR A 230 -2.64 16.75 -19.26
N ARG A 231 -2.34 18.03 -19.02
CA ARG A 231 -1.27 18.40 -18.11
C ARG A 231 -1.56 17.91 -16.70
N GLU A 232 -2.79 18.06 -16.22
CA GLU A 232 -3.22 17.77 -14.85
C GLU A 232 -3.65 16.31 -14.67
N LEU A 233 -4.40 15.77 -15.64
CA LEU A 233 -5.11 14.50 -15.51
C LEU A 233 -4.61 13.47 -16.53
N PHE A 234 -4.47 12.23 -16.09
CA PHE A 234 -4.17 11.10 -16.97
C PHE A 234 -5.02 9.90 -16.57
N SER A 235 -5.68 9.26 -17.54
CA SER A 235 -6.54 8.11 -17.32
C SER A 235 -6.39 7.13 -18.47
N ILE A 236 -6.01 5.88 -18.17
CA ILE A 236 -5.74 4.87 -19.19
C ILE A 236 -6.35 3.51 -18.82
N SER A 237 -6.89 2.81 -19.81
CA SER A 237 -7.28 1.40 -19.68
C SER A 237 -6.08 0.45 -19.74
N HIS A 238 -6.20 -0.70 -19.09
CA HIS A 238 -5.13 -1.71 -18.98
C HIS A 238 -4.97 -2.62 -20.22
N ASN A 239 -5.26 -2.09 -21.41
CA ASN A 239 -5.29 -2.87 -22.64
C ASN A 239 -3.87 -3.30 -23.07
N VAL A 240 -3.78 -4.49 -23.69
CA VAL A 240 -2.54 -5.03 -24.29
C VAL A 240 -1.36 -5.08 -23.30
N ALA A 241 -1.63 -5.65 -22.11
CA ALA A 241 -0.66 -5.70 -21.01
C ALA A 241 0.60 -6.52 -21.34
N ASP A 242 0.51 -7.50 -22.24
CA ASP A 242 1.60 -8.39 -22.64
C ASP A 242 2.64 -7.73 -23.54
N THR A 243 2.29 -6.64 -24.23
CA THR A 243 3.24 -5.80 -24.97
C THR A 243 3.74 -4.61 -24.13
N TYR A 244 3.42 -4.57 -22.84
CA TYR A 244 3.80 -3.49 -21.91
C TYR A 244 3.31 -2.08 -22.32
N HIS A 245 2.23 -1.99 -23.10
CA HIS A 245 1.79 -0.72 -23.68
C HIS A 245 1.33 0.29 -22.61
N TRP A 246 0.31 -0.05 -21.82
CA TRP A 246 -0.20 0.83 -20.79
C TRP A 246 0.85 1.09 -19.70
N GLN A 247 1.68 0.10 -19.38
CA GLN A 247 2.77 0.21 -18.42
C GLN A 247 3.78 1.26 -18.85
N SER A 248 4.17 1.25 -20.13
CA SER A 248 5.10 2.23 -20.68
C SER A 248 4.50 3.64 -20.64
N LYS A 249 3.19 3.78 -20.90
CA LYS A 249 2.48 5.06 -20.81
C LYS A 249 2.39 5.58 -19.38
N VAL A 250 2.06 4.72 -18.41
CA VAL A 250 2.07 5.10 -16.99
C VAL A 250 3.48 5.45 -16.53
N ALA A 251 4.50 4.65 -16.88
CA ALA A 251 5.89 4.93 -16.54
C ALA A 251 6.38 6.24 -17.16
N GLU A 252 6.00 6.54 -18.41
CA GLU A 252 6.28 7.83 -19.05
C GLU A 252 5.58 8.99 -18.33
N ARG A 253 4.32 8.83 -17.93
CA ARG A 253 3.60 9.83 -17.13
C ARG A 253 4.30 10.08 -15.80
N LEU A 254 4.71 9.03 -15.09
CA LEU A 254 5.47 9.14 -13.85
C LEU A 254 6.83 9.79 -14.05
N PHE A 255 7.53 9.49 -15.15
CA PHE A 255 8.79 10.15 -15.50
C PHE A 255 8.59 11.66 -15.68
N ARG A 256 7.56 12.10 -16.41
CA ARG A 256 7.27 13.53 -16.60
C ARG A 256 6.97 14.25 -15.28
N LEU A 257 6.36 13.55 -14.31
CA LEU A 257 5.98 14.14 -13.02
C LEU A 257 7.10 14.10 -11.97
N THR A 258 7.94 13.06 -11.99
CA THR A 258 8.95 12.83 -10.94
C THR A 258 10.38 13.12 -11.41
N GLY A 259 10.60 13.27 -12.71
CA GLY A 259 11.93 13.34 -13.32
C GLY A 259 12.69 12.01 -13.32
N LEU A 260 12.15 10.94 -12.72
CA LEU A 260 12.83 9.65 -12.63
C LEU A 260 12.32 8.65 -13.65
N ARG A 261 13.23 8.18 -14.50
CA ARG A 261 12.89 7.22 -15.55
C ARG A 261 12.85 5.81 -14.97
N ILE A 262 11.63 5.27 -14.82
CA ILE A 262 11.43 3.87 -14.40
C ILE A 262 11.72 2.96 -15.60
N PRO A 263 12.83 2.20 -15.62
CA PRO A 263 13.16 1.38 -16.76
C PRO A 263 12.24 0.16 -16.82
N GLN A 264 11.92 -0.33 -18.03
CA GLN A 264 11.02 -1.47 -18.20
C GLN A 264 11.47 -2.72 -17.45
N VAL A 265 12.78 -2.93 -17.28
CA VAL A 265 13.36 -4.03 -16.48
C VAL A 265 12.89 -4.03 -15.02
N ALA A 266 12.50 -2.87 -14.48
CA ALA A 266 11.98 -2.76 -13.12
C ALA A 266 10.61 -3.45 -12.96
N TYR A 267 9.80 -3.49 -14.02
CA TYR A 267 8.43 -4.02 -14.02
C TYR A 267 8.17 -5.12 -15.05
N LYS A 268 9.23 -5.68 -15.63
CA LYS A 268 9.12 -6.82 -16.56
C LYS A 268 8.72 -8.07 -15.76
N LEU A 269 7.81 -8.87 -16.30
CA LEU A 269 7.52 -10.19 -15.75
C LEU A 269 8.81 -11.02 -15.70
N ARG A 270 9.07 -11.61 -14.54
CA ARG A 270 10.18 -12.53 -14.29
C ARG A 270 9.70 -13.97 -14.34
#